data_AF-A0AAD6SCI3-F1
#
_entry.id   AF-A0AAD6SCI3-F1
#
_cell.length_a   1.000
_cell.length_b   1.000
_cell.length_c   1.000
_cell.angle_alpha   90.00
_cell.angle_beta   90.00
_cell.angle_gamma   90.00
#
_symmetry.space_group_name_H-M   'P 1'
#
loop_
_entity.id
_entity.type
_entity.pdbx_description
1 polymer ?
#
loop_
_entity_poly.entity_id
_entity_poly.type
_entity_poly.pdbx_seq_one_letter_code
_entity_poly.pdbx_strand_id
1 'polypeptide(L)'
;MYHQRTMQLTKENYLTRLGVALPSPFHLSTMQLTATFATFAALVATAAAASVPEPLAAQQSCNAGGVYCGTSLLNKGNYHDHIVQTLTAAGQSTDEAHVDNSLFDCLSGGEIRFISFCANGCGGTTTTNADFCL
;
A
#
# COMPACT_ATOMS: atom_id res chain seq x y z
N MET A 1 1.02 18.92 -31.31
CA MET A 1 1.49 17.55 -30.97
C MET A 1 2.98 17.58 -30.56
N TYR A 2 3.31 18.21 -29.42
CA TYR A 2 4.71 18.48 -29.03
C TYR A 2 4.94 18.34 -27.51
N HIS A 3 4.33 17.34 -26.87
CA HIS A 3 4.40 17.22 -25.40
C HIS A 3 4.62 15.79 -24.86
N GLN A 4 5.16 14.88 -25.68
CA GLN A 4 5.43 13.50 -25.24
C GLN A 4 6.90 13.05 -25.34
N ARG A 5 7.81 13.88 -25.84
CA ARG A 5 9.23 13.46 -26.02
C ARG A 5 10.16 13.77 -24.85
N THR A 6 9.74 14.51 -23.83
CA THR A 6 10.62 14.91 -22.72
C THR A 6 10.59 13.95 -21.52
N MET A 7 9.65 13.03 -21.45
CA MET A 7 9.48 12.09 -20.32
C MET A 7 10.15 10.72 -20.50
N GLN A 8 10.80 10.44 -21.64
CA GLN A 8 11.52 9.18 -21.84
C GLN A 8 13.01 9.25 -21.49
N LEU A 9 13.62 10.44 -21.56
CA LEU A 9 15.07 10.62 -21.34
C LEU A 9 15.52 10.45 -19.88
N THR A 10 14.61 10.45 -18.91
CA THR A 10 14.92 10.26 -17.48
C THR A 10 14.89 8.80 -17.03
N LYS A 11 14.22 7.90 -17.75
CA LYS A 11 14.13 6.48 -17.35
C LYS A 11 15.37 5.67 -17.75
N GLU A 12 16.00 6.03 -18.87
CA GLU A 12 17.17 5.33 -19.41
C GLU A 12 18.48 5.63 -18.64
N ASN A 13 18.55 6.72 -17.89
CA ASN A 13 19.76 7.10 -17.14
C ASN A 13 19.87 6.50 -15.73
N TYR A 14 18.79 5.90 -15.20
CA TYR A 14 18.81 5.30 -13.85
C TYR A 14 19.39 3.88 -13.84
N LEU A 15 19.22 3.13 -14.93
CA LEU A 15 19.63 1.72 -15.02
C LEU A 15 21.12 1.52 -15.29
N THR A 16 21.83 2.53 -15.81
CA THR A 16 23.28 2.44 -16.10
C THR A 16 24.17 2.73 -14.88
N ARG A 17 23.63 3.30 -13.79
CA ARG A 17 24.41 3.63 -12.58
C ARG A 17 24.40 2.57 -11.47
N LEU A 18 23.59 1.53 -11.57
CA LEU A 18 23.43 0.53 -10.51
C LEU A 18 24.31 -0.72 -10.66
N GLY A 19 25.21 -0.80 -11.66
CA GLY A 19 26.25 -1.83 -11.71
C GLY A 19 25.74 -3.27 -11.54
N VAL A 20 24.49 -3.55 -11.91
CA VAL A 20 23.89 -4.88 -11.72
C VAL A 20 24.35 -5.74 -12.89
N ALA A 21 25.46 -6.43 -12.66
CA ALA A 21 25.92 -7.50 -13.51
C ALA A 21 24.81 -8.55 -13.69
N LEU A 22 24.41 -8.79 -14.94
CA LEU A 22 23.57 -9.92 -15.32
C LEU A 22 24.40 -11.20 -15.17
N PRO A 23 23.99 -12.20 -14.37
CA PRO A 23 24.61 -13.51 -14.46
C PRO A 23 24.05 -14.24 -15.70
N SER A 24 24.90 -14.37 -16.72
CA SER A 24 24.71 -15.29 -17.83
C SER A 24 24.92 -16.75 -17.39
N PRO A 25 24.33 -17.74 -18.10
CA PRO A 25 24.31 -19.14 -17.67
C PRO A 25 25.33 -19.97 -18.45
N PHE A 26 26.43 -20.46 -17.86
CA PHE A 26 27.21 -21.55 -18.45
C PHE A 26 28.01 -22.35 -17.40
N HIS A 27 27.65 -23.62 -17.31
CA HIS A 27 28.53 -24.81 -17.32
C HIS A 27 29.72 -24.97 -16.35
N LEU A 28 29.52 -25.96 -15.46
CA LEU A 28 30.27 -27.23 -15.34
C LEU A 28 31.67 -27.25 -14.68
N SER A 29 31.86 -28.32 -13.89
CA SER A 29 33.10 -28.97 -13.43
C SER A 29 33.85 -28.35 -12.24
N THR A 30 33.88 -29.05 -11.11
CA THR A 30 34.83 -30.15 -10.85
C THR A 30 34.54 -30.86 -9.53
N MET A 31 34.88 -32.14 -9.53
CA MET A 31 34.68 -33.15 -8.51
C MET A 31 35.56 -32.98 -7.26
N GLN A 32 34.98 -33.46 -6.14
CA GLN A 32 35.57 -34.31 -5.08
C GLN A 32 36.83 -33.81 -4.35
N LEU A 33 36.77 -33.77 -3.01
CA LEU A 33 37.48 -34.76 -2.20
C LEU A 33 36.95 -34.79 -0.76
N THR A 34 36.74 -36.02 -0.31
CA THR A 34 36.15 -36.45 0.95
C THR A 34 37.12 -36.32 2.12
N ALA A 35 36.66 -35.85 3.28
CA ALA A 35 37.21 -36.24 4.59
C ALA A 35 36.19 -35.98 5.71
N THR A 36 35.46 -37.05 6.00
CA THR A 36 34.90 -37.47 7.30
C THR A 36 35.31 -36.64 8.53
N PHE A 37 34.36 -36.04 9.24
CA PHE A 37 34.32 -36.08 10.71
C PHE A 37 32.86 -36.10 11.20
N ALA A 38 32.68 -36.91 12.22
CA ALA A 38 31.44 -37.48 12.67
C ALA A 38 30.50 -36.47 13.37
N THR A 39 29.21 -36.84 13.34
CA THR A 39 28.22 -36.63 14.40
C THR A 39 28.00 -35.19 14.89
N PHE A 40 27.12 -34.48 14.19
CA PHE A 40 26.03 -33.78 14.88
C PHE A 40 24.73 -34.13 14.17
N ALA A 41 24.02 -35.12 14.71
CA ALA A 41 22.62 -35.34 14.40
C ALA A 41 21.83 -34.16 14.99
N ALA A 42 21.77 -33.04 14.25
CA ALA A 42 20.81 -31.99 14.52
C ALA A 42 19.64 -32.21 13.56
N LEU A 43 18.50 -32.61 14.12
CA LEU A 43 17.19 -32.64 13.48
C LEU A 43 17.00 -31.39 12.60
N VAL A 44 16.99 -31.56 11.29
CA VAL A 44 16.45 -30.52 10.39
C VAL A 44 14.93 -30.59 10.55
N ALA A 45 14.42 -29.92 11.56
CA ALA A 45 13.01 -29.58 11.65
C ALA A 45 12.72 -28.63 10.48
N THR A 46 12.22 -29.18 9.38
CA THR A 46 11.63 -28.41 8.30
C THR A 46 10.34 -27.79 8.84
N ALA A 47 10.46 -26.59 9.40
CA ALA A 47 9.30 -25.75 9.67
C ALA A 47 8.72 -25.33 8.32
N ALA A 48 7.74 -26.08 7.83
CA ALA A 48 6.84 -25.57 6.81
C ALA A 48 6.13 -24.36 7.43
N ALA A 49 6.53 -23.15 7.02
CA ALA A 49 5.76 -21.95 7.30
C ALA A 49 4.41 -22.11 6.61
N ALA A 50 3.44 -22.69 7.31
CA ALA A 50 2.06 -22.61 6.93
C ALA A 50 1.70 -21.13 7.05
N SER A 51 1.66 -20.44 5.91
CA SER A 51 1.00 -19.15 5.79
C SER A 51 -0.48 -19.39 6.09
N VAL A 52 -0.83 -19.32 7.38
CA VAL A 52 -2.22 -19.19 7.81
C VAL A 52 -2.72 -17.90 7.17
N PRO A 53 -3.73 -17.93 6.28
CA PRO A 53 -4.40 -16.70 5.92
C PRO A 53 -4.98 -16.17 7.22
N GLU A 54 -4.43 -15.07 7.72
CA GLU A 54 -5.03 -14.36 8.84
C GLU A 54 -6.48 -14.09 8.44
N PRO A 55 -7.46 -14.43 9.29
CA PRO A 55 -8.81 -13.95 9.07
C PRO A 55 -8.69 -12.43 9.11
N LEU A 56 -8.67 -11.78 7.94
CA LEU A 56 -8.82 -10.34 7.86
C LEU A 56 -10.11 -10.06 8.63
N ALA A 57 -9.96 -9.48 9.82
CA ALA A 57 -11.10 -8.99 10.56
C ALA A 57 -11.90 -8.16 9.55
N ALA A 58 -13.16 -8.54 9.35
CA ALA A 58 -14.05 -7.80 8.46
C ALA A 58 -14.26 -6.43 9.11
N GLN A 59 -13.31 -5.52 8.92
CA GLN A 59 -13.47 -4.12 9.24
C GLN A 59 -14.73 -3.67 8.52
N GLN A 60 -15.59 -2.95 9.25
CA GLN A 60 -16.77 -2.35 8.66
C GLN A 60 -16.30 -1.41 7.56
N SER A 61 -16.38 -1.92 6.33
CA SER A 61 -16.01 -1.17 5.15
C SER A 61 -17.06 -0.09 4.94
N CYS A 62 -16.63 1.06 4.42
CA CYS A 62 -17.54 2.07 3.95
C CYS A 62 -18.50 1.46 2.89
N ASN A 63 -19.71 2.01 2.77
CA ASN A 63 -20.66 1.51 1.79
C ASN A 63 -20.30 2.08 0.42
N ALA A 64 -20.08 1.19 -0.55
CA ALA A 64 -19.73 1.59 -1.91
C ALA A 64 -20.77 2.58 -2.49
N GLY A 65 -20.28 3.66 -3.11
CA GLY A 65 -21.08 4.76 -3.63
C GLY A 65 -21.48 5.81 -2.60
N GLY A 66 -21.08 5.66 -1.33
CA GLY A 66 -21.24 6.67 -0.29
C GLY A 66 -20.12 7.71 -0.30
N VAL A 67 -20.43 8.91 0.18
CA VAL A 67 -19.46 9.99 0.43
C VAL A 67 -19.28 10.15 1.92
N TYR A 68 -18.03 10.18 2.38
CA TYR A 68 -17.67 10.21 3.79
C TYR A 68 -16.61 11.27 4.09
N CYS A 69 -16.79 11.99 5.19
CA CYS A 69 -15.71 12.70 5.87
C CYS A 69 -14.70 11.70 6.39
N GLY A 70 -13.44 12.12 6.48
CA GLY A 70 -12.41 11.33 7.14
C GLY A 70 -12.79 10.95 8.57
N THR A 71 -13.37 11.87 9.36
CA THR A 71 -13.90 11.54 10.69
C THR A 71 -14.95 10.42 10.68
N SER A 72 -15.84 10.39 9.68
CA SER A 72 -16.85 9.33 9.55
C SER A 72 -16.22 7.98 9.22
N LEU A 73 -15.17 7.97 8.40
CA LEU A 73 -14.40 6.76 8.08
C LEU A 73 -13.65 6.24 9.31
N LEU A 74 -13.01 7.14 10.08
CA LEU A 74 -12.34 6.80 11.34
C LEU A 74 -13.31 6.22 12.37
N ASN A 75 -14.53 6.75 12.45
CA ASN A 75 -15.58 6.22 13.34
C ASN A 75 -16.10 4.84 12.91
N LYS A 76 -15.99 4.49 11.63
CA LYS A 76 -16.38 3.16 11.11
C LYS A 76 -15.33 2.08 11.39
N GLY A 77 -14.05 2.44 11.42
CA GLY A 77 -12.99 1.49 11.67
C GLY A 77 -11.59 2.04 11.40
N ASN A 78 -10.63 1.13 11.19
CA ASN A 78 -9.24 1.49 10.99
C ASN A 78 -8.97 1.97 9.56
N TYR A 79 -9.43 3.18 9.25
CA TYR A 79 -9.26 3.87 7.97
C TYR A 79 -8.10 4.86 7.95
N HIS A 80 -7.47 5.13 9.10
CA HIS A 80 -6.45 6.18 9.22
C HIS A 80 -5.31 6.03 8.20
N ASP A 81 -4.69 4.85 8.14
CA ASP A 81 -3.56 4.61 7.24
C ASP A 81 -3.98 4.69 5.77
N HIS A 82 -5.20 4.23 5.45
CA HIS A 82 -5.76 4.33 4.11
C HIS A 82 -6.03 5.80 3.74
N ILE A 83 -6.56 6.61 4.65
CA ILE A 83 -6.77 8.05 4.46
C ILE A 83 -5.43 8.73 4.19
N VAL A 84 -4.41 8.48 5.02
CA VAL A 84 -3.07 9.06 4.87
C VAL A 84 -2.45 8.68 3.52
N GLN A 85 -2.56 7.40 3.13
CA GLN A 85 -2.07 6.93 1.83
C GLN A 85 -2.79 7.63 0.67
N THR A 86 -4.12 7.76 0.76
CA THR A 86 -4.94 8.40 -0.27
C THR A 86 -4.68 9.89 -0.38
N LEU A 87 -4.50 10.60 0.74
CA LEU A 87 -4.11 12.02 0.77
C LEU A 87 -2.71 12.22 0.18
N THR A 88 -1.76 11.37 0.55
CA THR A 88 -0.39 11.38 0.00
C THR A 88 -0.41 11.18 -1.52
N ALA A 89 -1.18 10.20 -2.00
CA ALA A 89 -1.34 9.93 -3.43
C ALA A 89 -2.01 11.09 -4.19
N ALA A 90 -2.90 11.83 -3.51
CA ALA A 90 -3.53 13.04 -4.03
C ALA A 90 -2.67 14.32 -3.87
N GLY A 91 -1.45 14.21 -3.33
CA GLY A 91 -0.54 15.34 -3.09
C GLY A 91 -1.06 16.33 -2.05
N GLN A 92 -1.91 15.87 -1.12
CA GLN A 92 -2.44 16.69 -0.02
C GLN A 92 -1.59 16.55 1.24
N SER A 93 -1.75 17.48 2.18
CA SER A 93 -1.22 17.32 3.54
C SER A 93 -1.88 16.11 4.21
N THR A 94 -1.14 15.48 5.12
CA THR A 94 -1.61 14.35 5.95
C THR A 94 -1.69 14.74 7.42
N ASP A 95 -1.80 16.04 7.71
CA ASP A 95 -2.09 16.52 9.05
C ASP A 95 -3.50 16.11 9.51
N GLU A 96 -3.74 16.18 10.82
CA GLU A 96 -5.02 15.79 11.43
C GLU A 96 -6.21 16.54 10.81
N ALA A 97 -6.02 17.81 10.46
CA ALA A 97 -7.08 18.60 9.83
C ALA A 97 -7.48 18.00 8.47
N HIS A 98 -6.51 17.63 7.62
CA HIS A 98 -6.78 16.97 6.34
C HIS A 98 -7.31 15.56 6.52
N VAL A 99 -6.82 14.82 7.51
CA VAL A 99 -7.32 13.48 7.82
C VAL A 99 -8.79 13.55 8.23
N ASP A 100 -9.17 14.49 9.10
CA ASP A 100 -10.53 14.58 9.63
C ASP A 100 -11.51 15.23 8.66
N ASN A 101 -11.11 16.34 8.04
CA ASN A 101 -12.00 17.22 7.28
C ASN A 101 -11.94 17.01 5.77
N SER A 102 -11.24 16.00 5.27
CA SER A 102 -11.31 15.66 3.85
C SER A 102 -12.53 14.79 3.53
N LEU A 103 -13.05 14.99 2.33
CA LEU A 103 -14.18 14.26 1.78
C LEU A 103 -13.68 13.16 0.84
N PHE A 104 -14.23 11.96 1.00
CA PHE A 104 -13.83 10.76 0.29
C PHE A 104 -15.03 10.04 -0.31
N ASP A 105 -14.87 9.57 -1.55
CA ASP A 105 -15.80 8.61 -2.16
C ASP A 105 -15.41 7.20 -1.71
N CYS A 106 -16.39 6.44 -1.26
CA CYS A 106 -16.22 5.01 -1.01
C CYS A 106 -16.45 4.20 -2.28
N LEU A 107 -15.44 3.44 -2.69
CA LEU A 107 -15.46 2.54 -3.82
C LEU A 107 -15.78 1.10 -3.37
N SER A 108 -15.90 0.18 -4.33
CA SER A 108 -16.08 -1.24 -4.04
C SER A 108 -14.91 -1.81 -3.24
N GLY A 109 -15.19 -2.65 -2.25
CA GLY A 109 -14.15 -3.30 -1.44
C GLY A 109 -13.64 -2.46 -0.27
N GLY A 110 -14.27 -1.33 0.04
CA GLY A 110 -13.86 -0.45 1.13
C GLY A 110 -12.72 0.50 0.77
N GLU A 111 -12.33 0.53 -0.52
CA GLU A 111 -11.40 1.49 -1.10
C GLU A 111 -11.95 2.91 -1.04
N ILE A 112 -11.08 3.90 -0.90
CA ILE A 112 -11.49 5.32 -0.82
C ILE A 112 -10.76 6.18 -1.84
N ARG A 113 -11.45 7.19 -2.36
CA ARG A 113 -10.89 8.19 -3.27
C ARG A 113 -11.08 9.58 -2.70
N PHE A 114 -10.00 10.35 -2.63
CA PHE A 114 -10.07 11.76 -2.23
C PHE A 114 -10.91 12.59 -3.22
N ILE A 115 -11.80 13.41 -2.69
CA ILE A 115 -12.63 14.36 -3.44
C ILE A 115 -12.11 15.79 -3.22
N SER A 116 -12.09 16.23 -1.96
CA SER A 116 -11.72 17.60 -1.59
C SER A 116 -11.43 17.73 -0.10
N PHE A 117 -10.61 18.71 0.28
CA PHE A 117 -10.44 19.12 1.67
C PHE A 117 -11.48 20.18 2.06
N CYS A 118 -12.21 19.98 3.16
CA CYS A 118 -13.21 20.93 3.64
C CYS A 118 -12.58 21.90 4.66
N ALA A 119 -12.15 23.07 4.19
CA ALA A 119 -11.45 24.06 5.02
C ALA A 119 -12.25 24.59 6.22
N ASN A 120 -13.59 24.65 6.11
CA ASN A 120 -14.47 25.08 7.21
C ASN A 120 -14.98 23.90 8.07
N GLY A 121 -14.48 22.70 7.83
CA GLY A 121 -14.94 21.47 8.47
C GLY A 121 -15.87 20.63 7.61
N CYS A 122 -16.08 19.40 8.05
CA CYS A 122 -16.87 18.39 7.36
C CYS A 122 -18.10 18.01 8.20
N GLY A 123 -19.28 17.97 7.57
CA GLY A 123 -20.58 17.74 8.17
C GLY A 123 -21.25 16.47 7.66
N GLY A 124 -22.32 16.02 8.36
CA GLY A 124 -23.05 14.79 8.03
C GLY A 124 -22.64 13.56 8.86
N THR A 125 -21.56 13.69 9.65
CA THR A 125 -20.83 12.58 10.31
C THR A 125 -21.62 11.73 11.31
N THR A 126 -22.81 12.18 11.72
CA THR A 126 -23.70 11.48 12.67
C THR A 126 -24.97 10.93 12.01
N THR A 127 -25.11 11.07 10.69
CA THR A 127 -26.29 10.67 9.94
C THR A 127 -25.99 9.51 8.99
N THR A 128 -27.02 8.85 8.48
CA THR A 128 -26.87 7.85 7.39
C THR A 128 -26.76 8.47 6.01
N ASN A 129 -26.82 9.81 5.92
CA ASN A 129 -26.73 10.53 4.66
C ASN A 129 -25.28 10.70 4.22
N ALA A 130 -25.09 11.13 2.98
CA ALA A 130 -23.78 11.52 2.47
C ALA A 130 -23.22 12.71 3.25
N ASP A 131 -21.93 12.64 3.55
CA ASP A 131 -21.20 13.72 4.18
C ASP A 131 -20.94 14.88 3.21
N PHE A 132 -20.70 16.09 3.73
CA PHE A 132 -20.54 17.31 2.94
C PHE A 132 -19.59 18.32 3.60
N CYS A 133 -18.98 19.21 2.81
CA CYS A 133 -18.20 20.33 3.33
C CYS A 133 -19.10 21.49 3.80
N LEU A 134 -18.67 22.18 4.87
CA LEU A 134 -19.35 23.35 5.45
C LEU A 134 -18.98 24.68 4.77
#